data_AF-A0A4Q4YX43-F1
#
_entry.id   AF-A0A4Q4YX43-F1
#
_cell.length_a   1.000
_cell.length_b   1.000
_cell.length_c   1.000
_cell.angle_alpha   90.00
_cell.angle_beta   90.00
_cell.angle_gamma   90.00
#
_symmetry.space_group_name_H-M   'P 1'
#
loop_
_entity.id
_entity.type
_entity.pdbx_description
1 polymer ?
#
loop_
_entity_poly.entity_id
_entity_poly.type
_entity_poly.pdbx_seq_one_letter_code
_entity_poly.pdbx_strand_id
1 'polypeptide(L)'
;MRQYHDITELERSRRRMEERRGLYQRAASFKAHAEAMEVAQQRAKIVRPLESLPNPAVPAPAEAAAGLGRLAFLPNEVVMMVLQHCTVRTLFRLQRVNRATGMMVRLLPNFSYVTNTAKGMLERAIMKRLTATLTFTGLRHLLMSSTCENCGKGGCSFQITKLGVLCYECRAPPRTWIRGAKGKAKVPPN
;
A
#
# COMPACT_ATOMS: atom_id res chain seq x y z
N MET A 1 -50.38 34.33 26.09
CA MET A 1 -49.16 33.68 26.62
C MET A 1 -49.18 32.15 26.47
N ARG A 2 -49.36 31.58 25.26
CA ARG A 2 -49.32 30.11 25.03
C ARG A 2 -48.26 29.64 24.02
N GLN A 3 -47.74 30.52 23.16
CA GLN A 3 -46.81 30.16 22.09
C GLN A 3 -45.37 29.84 22.52
N TYR A 4 -44.95 30.22 23.73
CA TYR A 4 -43.58 29.99 24.19
C TYR A 4 -43.32 28.57 24.72
N HIS A 5 -44.37 27.83 25.09
CA HIS A 5 -44.22 26.46 25.60
C HIS A 5 -44.03 25.43 24.47
N ASP A 6 -44.69 25.60 23.32
CA ASP A 6 -44.65 24.63 22.21
C ASP A 6 -43.27 24.53 21.54
N ILE A 7 -42.52 25.65 21.49
CA ILE A 7 -41.16 25.68 20.91
C ILE A 7 -40.22 24.76 21.71
N THR A 8 -40.40 24.69 23.03
CA THR A 8 -39.57 23.85 23.90
C THR A 8 -39.87 22.35 23.78
N GLU A 9 -41.11 21.97 23.46
CA GLU A 9 -41.46 20.57 23.23
C GLU A 9 -40.95 20.04 21.90
N LEU A 10 -41.01 20.86 20.84
CA LEU A 10 -40.48 20.51 19.53
C LEU A 10 -38.96 20.26 19.58
N GLU A 11 -38.21 21.11 20.28
CA GLU A 11 -36.77 20.92 20.47
C GLU A 11 -36.44 19.69 21.31
N ARG A 12 -37.21 19.40 22.37
CA ARG A 12 -37.06 18.17 23.15
C ARG A 12 -37.38 16.92 22.32
N SER A 13 -38.36 16.99 21.42
CA SER A 13 -38.70 15.90 20.51
C SER A 13 -37.58 15.67 19.48
N ARG A 14 -37.00 16.74 18.93
CA ARG A 14 -35.88 16.66 17.99
C ARG A 14 -34.63 16.06 18.63
N ARG A 15 -34.29 16.46 19.85
CA ARG A 15 -33.17 15.87 20.61
C ARG A 15 -33.36 14.37 20.86
N ARG A 16 -34.57 13.94 21.24
CA ARG A 16 -34.90 12.52 21.42
C ARG A 16 -34.77 11.71 20.12
N MET A 17 -35.15 12.29 18.98
CA MET A 17 -34.96 11.67 17.66
C MET A 17 -33.49 11.57 17.27
N GLU A 18 -32.70 12.62 17.50
CA GLU A 18 -31.26 12.65 17.22
C GLU A 18 -30.50 11.62 18.07
N GLU A 19 -30.83 11.49 19.36
CA GLU A 19 -30.26 10.48 20.26
C GLU A 19 -30.58 9.04 19.79
N ARG A 20 -31.84 8.77 19.42
CA ARG A 20 -32.23 7.47 18.86
C ARG A 20 -31.47 7.16 17.57
N ARG A 21 -31.30 8.16 16.69
CA ARG A 21 -30.56 7.99 15.42
C ARG A 21 -29.09 7.62 15.67
N GLY A 22 -28.46 8.24 16.68
CA GLY A 22 -27.09 7.90 17.10
C GLY A 22 -26.97 6.47 17.62
N LEU A 23 -27.95 6.01 18.40
CA LEU A 23 -28.00 4.62 18.88
C LEU A 23 -28.17 3.62 17.74
N TYR A 24 -29.07 3.89 16.79
CA TYR A 24 -29.24 3.03 15.60
C TYR A 24 -27.99 2.98 14.72
N GLN A 25 -27.30 4.11 14.52
CA GLN A 25 -26.04 4.14 13.78
C GLN A 25 -24.94 3.33 14.46
N ARG A 26 -24.83 3.41 15.79
CA ARG A 26 -23.88 2.60 16.55
C ARG A 26 -24.21 1.11 16.45
N ALA A 27 -25.47 0.73 16.62
CA ALA A 27 -25.90 -0.66 16.49
C ALA A 27 -25.63 -1.23 15.09
N ALA A 28 -25.89 -0.44 14.04
CA ALA A 28 -25.59 -0.83 12.66
C ALA A 28 -24.08 -1.00 12.42
N SER A 29 -23.25 -0.11 12.97
CA SER A 29 -21.78 -0.20 12.90
C SER A 29 -21.24 -1.44 13.61
N PHE A 30 -21.74 -1.73 14.82
CA PHE A 30 -21.38 -2.94 15.56
C PHE A 30 -21.76 -4.21 14.81
N LYS A 31 -22.96 -4.25 14.22
CA LYS A 31 -23.42 -5.38 13.41
C LYS A 31 -22.54 -5.58 12.17
N ALA A 32 -22.23 -4.51 11.45
CA ALA A 32 -21.34 -4.57 10.29
C ALA A 32 -19.91 -5.04 10.66
N HIS A 33 -19.39 -4.61 11.82
CA HIS A 33 -18.09 -5.07 12.30
C HIS A 33 -18.10 -6.54 12.69
N ALA A 34 -19.17 -7.02 13.34
CA ALA A 34 -19.32 -8.43 13.69
C ALA A 34 -19.40 -9.32 12.43
N GLU A 35 -20.21 -8.92 11.45
CA GLU A 35 -20.32 -9.61 10.16
C GLU A 35 -18.97 -9.63 9.41
N ALA A 36 -18.24 -8.51 9.40
CA ALA A 36 -16.91 -8.45 8.78
C ALA A 36 -15.90 -9.38 9.46
N MET A 37 -15.94 -9.47 10.79
CA MET A 37 -15.09 -10.39 11.56
C MET A 37 -15.42 -11.86 11.29
N GLU A 38 -16.71 -12.20 11.16
CA GLU A 38 -17.14 -13.55 10.83
C GLU A 38 -16.71 -13.95 9.42
N VAL A 39 -16.86 -13.06 8.44
CA VAL A 39 -16.38 -13.27 7.06
C VAL A 39 -14.86 -13.44 7.03
N ALA A 40 -14.11 -12.67 7.83
CA ALA A 40 -12.66 -12.81 7.95
C ALA A 40 -12.26 -14.19 8.55
N GLN A 41 -12.98 -14.67 9.56
CA GLN A 41 -12.75 -16.00 10.13
C GLN A 41 -13.11 -17.13 9.15
N GLN A 42 -14.21 -17.00 8.40
CA GLN A 42 -14.59 -17.97 7.38
C GLN A 42 -13.55 -18.02 6.26
N ARG A 43 -13.04 -16.86 5.80
CA ARG A 43 -11.93 -16.81 4.83
C ARG A 43 -10.66 -17.48 5.37
N ALA A 44 -10.33 -17.27 6.64
CA ALA A 44 -9.19 -17.94 7.27
C ALA A 44 -9.35 -19.47 7.33
N LYS A 45 -10.59 -19.99 7.45
CA LYS A 45 -10.89 -21.43 7.41
C LYS A 45 -10.85 -22.01 5.98
N ILE A 46 -11.19 -21.22 4.96
CA ILE A 46 -11.19 -21.64 3.54
C ILE A 46 -9.76 -21.64 2.96
N VAL A 47 -8.86 -20.81 3.51
CA VAL A 47 -7.43 -20.91 3.19
C VAL A 47 -6.94 -22.27 3.65
N ARG A 48 -6.82 -23.20 2.69
CA ARG A 48 -6.23 -24.53 2.83
C ARG A 48 -5.08 -24.48 3.85
N PRO A 49 -5.06 -25.35 4.87
CA PRO A 49 -3.82 -25.65 5.56
C PRO A 49 -2.78 -25.92 4.48
N LEU A 50 -1.63 -25.23 4.53
CA LEU A 50 -0.47 -25.62 3.76
C LEU A 50 -0.19 -27.07 4.17
N GLU A 51 -0.68 -28.03 3.40
CA GLU A 51 -0.30 -29.42 3.54
C GLU A 51 1.22 -29.42 3.53
N SER A 52 1.79 -29.75 4.67
CA SER A 52 3.21 -29.99 4.81
C SER A 52 3.53 -31.14 3.89
N LEU A 53 4.01 -30.83 2.68
CA LEU A 53 4.58 -31.79 1.77
C LEU A 53 5.52 -32.69 2.58
N PRO A 54 5.37 -34.02 2.53
CA PRO A 54 6.29 -34.91 3.21
C PRO A 54 7.67 -34.66 2.61
N ASN A 55 8.56 -34.05 3.40
CA ASN A 55 9.97 -33.91 3.03
C ASN A 55 10.54 -35.33 2.95
N PRO A 56 11.04 -35.81 1.78
CA PRO A 56 11.99 -36.90 1.83
C PRO A 56 13.19 -36.38 2.65
N ALA A 57 13.50 -37.08 3.75
CA ALA A 57 14.65 -36.80 4.58
C ALA A 57 15.93 -37.15 3.81
N VAL A 58 16.28 -36.32 2.82
CA VAL A 58 17.61 -36.34 2.22
C VAL A 58 18.53 -35.66 3.24
N PRO A 59 19.55 -36.34 3.78
CA PRO A 59 20.51 -35.70 4.66
C PRO A 59 21.14 -34.54 3.91
N ALA A 60 20.90 -33.32 4.39
CA ALA A 60 21.52 -32.14 3.83
C ALA A 60 23.05 -32.30 3.94
N PRO A 61 23.81 -32.18 2.84
CA PRO A 61 25.26 -32.27 2.92
C PRO A 61 25.78 -31.21 3.89
N ALA A 62 26.60 -31.65 4.84
CA ALA A 62 27.17 -30.85 5.93
C ALA A 62 28.28 -29.88 5.47
N GLU A 63 28.44 -29.67 4.17
CA GLU A 63 29.27 -28.61 3.65
C GLU A 63 28.51 -27.29 3.76
N ALA A 64 29.18 -26.25 4.25
CA ALA A 64 28.68 -24.88 4.24
C ALA A 64 28.45 -24.46 2.77
N ALA A 65 27.29 -24.82 2.23
CA ALA A 65 26.94 -24.51 0.86
C ALA A 65 26.84 -22.99 0.75
N ALA A 66 27.85 -22.38 0.13
CA ALA A 66 27.86 -20.98 -0.30
C ALA A 66 26.84 -20.72 -1.44
N GLY A 67 25.71 -21.42 -1.42
CA GLY A 67 24.65 -21.40 -2.42
C GLY A 67 23.39 -20.70 -1.92
N LEU A 68 22.35 -20.70 -2.75
CA LEU A 68 21.07 -20.02 -2.48
C LEU A 68 20.17 -20.75 -1.44
N GLY A 69 20.71 -21.75 -0.72
CA GLY A 69 19.96 -22.58 0.22
C GLY A 69 18.81 -23.30 -0.48
N ARG A 70 17.60 -23.25 0.09
CA ARG A 70 16.40 -23.86 -0.50
C ARG A 70 16.00 -23.26 -1.86
N LEU A 71 16.47 -22.05 -2.20
CA LEU A 71 16.24 -21.46 -3.52
C LEU A 71 17.15 -22.06 -4.60
N ALA A 72 18.19 -22.83 -4.22
CA ALA A 72 19.07 -23.48 -5.19
C ALA A 72 18.40 -24.61 -5.98
N PHE A 73 17.24 -25.11 -5.50
CA PHE A 73 16.42 -26.08 -6.24
C PHE A 73 15.62 -25.45 -7.38
N LEU A 74 15.52 -24.12 -7.42
CA LEU A 74 14.79 -23.40 -8.46
C LEU A 74 15.74 -22.98 -9.59
N PRO A 75 15.28 -23.01 -10.86
CA PRO A 75 16.00 -22.37 -11.96
C PRO A 75 16.26 -20.89 -11.66
N ASN A 76 17.39 -20.36 -12.11
CA ASN A 76 17.80 -18.99 -11.83
C ASN A 76 16.75 -17.96 -12.30
N GLU A 77 16.08 -18.24 -13.41
CA GLU A 77 15.00 -17.43 -13.96
C GLU A 77 13.85 -17.29 -12.96
N VAL A 78 13.46 -18.39 -12.31
CA VAL A 78 12.41 -18.42 -11.30
C VAL A 78 12.82 -17.64 -10.07
N VAL A 79 14.07 -17.81 -9.61
CA VAL A 79 14.61 -17.04 -8.48
C VAL A 79 14.57 -15.54 -8.81
N MET A 80 14.99 -15.14 -10.02
CA MET A 80 14.97 -13.75 -10.45
C MET A 80 13.54 -13.17 -10.52
N MET A 81 12.56 -13.94 -11.01
CA MET A 81 11.15 -13.52 -10.99
C MET A 81 10.65 -13.28 -9.57
N VAL A 82 10.96 -14.19 -8.64
CA VAL A 82 10.58 -14.03 -7.22
C VAL A 82 11.23 -12.78 -6.62
N LEU A 83 12.51 -12.55 -6.88
CA LEU A 83 13.24 -11.39 -6.38
C LEU A 83 12.67 -10.07 -6.95
N GLN A 84 12.20 -10.03 -8.19
CA GLN A 84 11.57 -8.84 -8.77
C GLN A 84 10.28 -8.43 -8.06
N HIS A 85 9.52 -9.39 -7.54
CA HIS A 85 8.27 -9.14 -6.81
C HIS A 85 8.47 -9.02 -5.29
N CYS A 86 9.68 -9.22 -4.78
CA CYS A 86 9.98 -8.99 -3.37
C CYS A 86 9.88 -7.52 -2.98
N THR A 87 9.55 -7.30 -1.70
CA THR A 87 9.61 -5.97 -1.09
C THR A 87 11.06 -5.50 -1.01
N VAL A 88 11.26 -4.18 -1.08
CA VAL A 88 12.60 -3.60 -0.95
C VAL A 88 13.23 -3.97 0.39
N ARG A 89 12.44 -4.04 1.47
CA ARG A 89 12.92 -4.54 2.78
C ARG A 89 13.43 -5.97 2.69
N THR A 90 12.69 -6.85 2.02
CA THR A 90 13.08 -8.25 1.84
C THR A 90 14.38 -8.34 1.03
N LEU A 91 14.51 -7.57 -0.05
CA LEU A 91 15.72 -7.56 -0.87
C LEU A 91 16.97 -7.10 -0.11
N PHE A 92 16.86 -6.03 0.69
CA PHE A 92 17.98 -5.59 1.54
C PHE A 92 18.36 -6.61 2.61
N ARG A 93 17.39 -7.36 3.13
CA ARG A 93 17.67 -8.47 4.05
C ARG A 93 18.38 -9.60 3.33
N LEU A 94 17.86 -10.02 2.16
CA LEU A 94 18.42 -11.09 1.35
C LEU A 94 19.86 -10.81 0.89
N GLN A 95 20.21 -9.55 0.61
CA GLN A 95 21.59 -9.15 0.32
C GLN A 95 22.57 -9.45 1.46
N ARG A 96 22.10 -9.49 2.71
CA ARG A 96 22.92 -9.73 3.90
C ARG A 96 22.97 -11.19 4.32
N VAL A 97 22.12 -12.06 3.76
CA VAL A 97 22.04 -13.47 4.15
C VAL A 97 23.25 -14.26 3.66
N ASN A 98 23.59 -14.13 2.37
CA ASN A 98 24.76 -14.79 1.79
C ASN A 98 25.26 -14.02 0.55
N ARG A 99 26.48 -14.34 0.11
CA ARG A 99 27.10 -13.68 -1.06
C ARG A 99 26.34 -13.98 -2.36
N ALA A 100 25.89 -15.23 -2.55
CA ALA A 100 25.18 -15.65 -3.76
C ALA A 100 23.86 -14.88 -3.96
N THR A 101 23.03 -14.77 -2.93
CA THR A 101 21.78 -14.00 -2.98
C THR A 101 22.07 -12.52 -3.14
N GLY A 102 23.13 -12.00 -2.48
CA GLY A 102 23.59 -10.63 -2.70
C GLY A 102 24.03 -10.35 -4.14
N MET A 103 24.56 -11.34 -4.87
CA MET A 103 24.83 -11.21 -6.30
C MET A 103 23.53 -11.27 -7.12
N MET A 104 22.63 -12.23 -6.85
CA MET A 104 21.34 -12.33 -7.55
C MET A 104 20.51 -11.05 -7.44
N VAL A 105 20.46 -10.43 -6.26
CA VAL A 105 19.75 -9.15 -6.08
C VAL A 105 20.39 -8.04 -6.91
N ARG A 106 21.72 -8.00 -7.04
CA ARG A 106 22.42 -6.99 -7.85
C ARG A 106 22.22 -7.20 -9.36
N LEU A 107 21.92 -8.41 -9.79
CA LEU A 107 21.58 -8.75 -11.17
C LEU A 107 20.14 -8.35 -11.54
N LEU A 108 19.33 -7.86 -10.59
CA LEU A 108 17.98 -7.40 -10.91
C LEU A 108 18.02 -6.26 -11.94
N PRO A 109 17.05 -6.22 -12.88
CA PRO A 109 17.03 -5.23 -13.94
C PRO A 109 17.05 -3.80 -13.39
N ASN A 110 18.04 -3.02 -13.79
CA ASN A 110 18.23 -1.63 -13.39
C ASN A 110 18.39 -1.42 -11.87
N PHE A 111 18.83 -2.45 -11.12
CA PHE A 111 18.92 -2.37 -9.66
C PHE A 111 19.75 -1.18 -9.19
N SER A 112 20.97 -1.01 -9.72
CA SER A 112 21.86 0.11 -9.36
C SER A 112 21.22 1.47 -9.63
N TYR A 113 20.59 1.64 -10.79
CA TYR A 113 19.88 2.86 -11.16
C TYR A 113 18.72 3.14 -10.19
N VAL A 114 17.88 2.14 -9.93
CA VAL A 114 16.74 2.27 -9.02
C VAL A 114 17.20 2.64 -7.61
N THR A 115 18.23 1.99 -7.08
CA THR A 115 18.74 2.28 -5.73
C THR A 115 19.38 3.66 -5.61
N ASN A 116 20.08 4.12 -6.65
CA ASN A 116 20.74 5.43 -6.63
C ASN A 116 19.72 6.56 -6.79
N THR A 117 18.82 6.45 -7.77
CA THR A 117 17.79 7.46 -8.04
C THR A 117 16.76 7.53 -6.92
N ALA A 118 16.38 6.39 -6.33
CA ALA A 118 15.41 6.36 -5.24
C ALA A 118 16.04 6.52 -3.85
N LYS A 119 17.33 6.81 -3.70
CA LYS A 119 18.00 6.85 -2.39
C LYS A 119 17.24 7.70 -1.37
N GLY A 120 16.93 8.96 -1.71
CA GLY A 120 16.17 9.85 -0.82
C GLY A 120 14.70 9.42 -0.61
N MET A 121 14.11 8.67 -1.55
CA MET A 121 12.79 8.07 -1.33
C MET A 121 12.85 6.87 -0.40
N LEU A 122 13.86 6.02 -0.54
CA LEU A 122 14.09 4.85 0.28
C LEU A 122 14.39 5.24 1.73
N GLU A 123 15.22 6.26 1.95
CA GLU A 123 15.48 6.81 3.28
C GLU A 123 14.17 7.27 3.96
N ARG A 124 13.32 8.03 3.24
CA ARG A 124 12.00 8.44 3.74
C ARG A 124 11.05 7.26 3.94
N ALA A 125 11.09 6.26 3.06
CA ALA A 125 10.27 5.06 3.16
C ALA A 125 10.67 4.20 4.38
N ILE A 126 11.96 4.13 4.71
CA ILE A 126 12.47 3.46 5.91
C ILE A 126 11.91 4.15 7.16
N MET A 127 12.03 5.48 7.23
CA MET A 127 11.51 6.26 8.36
C MET A 127 10.00 6.11 8.54
N LYS A 128 9.25 6.00 7.45
CA LYS A 128 7.79 5.81 7.46
C LYS A 128 7.34 4.35 7.48
N ARG A 129 8.27 3.39 7.63
CA ARG A 129 8.01 1.93 7.61
C ARG A 129 7.31 1.42 6.33
N LEU A 130 7.41 2.15 5.22
CA LEU A 130 6.80 1.81 3.92
C LEU A 130 7.63 0.78 3.12
N THR A 131 8.86 0.48 3.54
CA THR A 131 9.71 -0.51 2.86
C THR A 131 9.17 -1.94 2.90
N ALA A 132 8.21 -2.20 3.79
CA ALA A 132 7.54 -3.49 3.90
C ALA A 132 6.40 -3.69 2.89
N THR A 133 5.86 -2.61 2.30
CA THR A 133 4.76 -2.67 1.33
C THR A 133 5.22 -2.39 -0.10
N LEU A 134 6.36 -1.72 -0.25
CA LEU A 134 6.88 -1.29 -1.54
C LEU A 134 7.74 -2.40 -2.19
N THR A 135 7.28 -2.92 -3.33
CA THR A 135 7.98 -3.92 -4.14
C THR A 135 9.02 -3.30 -5.06
N PHE A 136 10.05 -4.07 -5.44
CA PHE A 136 11.07 -3.59 -6.38
C PHE A 136 10.50 -3.27 -7.75
N THR A 137 9.63 -4.14 -8.28
CA THR A 137 8.88 -3.90 -9.52
C THR A 137 8.03 -2.64 -9.46
N GLY A 138 7.30 -2.41 -8.36
CA GLY A 138 6.54 -1.18 -8.16
C GLY A 138 7.45 0.05 -8.14
N LEU A 139 8.55 0.01 -7.39
CA LEU A 139 9.51 1.11 -7.35
C LEU A 139 10.13 1.40 -8.73
N ARG A 140 10.54 0.35 -9.44
CA ARG A 140 11.11 0.46 -10.79
C ARG A 140 10.10 1.07 -11.75
N HIS A 141 8.84 0.65 -11.68
CA HIS A 141 7.79 1.23 -12.51
C HIS A 141 7.61 2.72 -12.23
N LEU A 142 7.54 3.12 -10.95
CA LEU A 142 7.41 4.53 -10.55
C LEU A 142 8.60 5.40 -10.98
N LEU A 143 9.80 4.86 -11.05
CA LEU A 143 10.97 5.63 -11.47
C LEU A 143 11.09 5.74 -12.99
N MET A 144 10.59 4.73 -13.71
CA MET A 144 10.72 4.66 -15.16
C MET A 144 9.44 5.10 -15.90
N SER A 145 8.31 5.26 -15.23
CA SER A 145 7.09 5.76 -15.85
C SER A 145 7.23 7.24 -16.16
N SER A 146 7.06 7.58 -17.44
CA SER A 146 7.00 8.95 -17.95
C SER A 146 5.58 9.50 -18.02
N THR A 147 4.59 8.77 -17.50
CA THR A 147 3.17 9.10 -17.54
C THR A 147 2.64 9.37 -16.14
N CYS A 148 1.74 10.35 -16.03
CA CYS A 148 1.00 10.58 -14.80
C CYS A 148 -0.05 9.49 -14.59
N GLU A 149 -0.12 8.90 -13.39
CA GLU A 149 -1.15 7.89 -13.06
C GLU A 149 -2.58 8.45 -13.11
N ASN A 150 -2.75 9.76 -12.87
CA ASN A 150 -4.07 10.38 -12.83
C ASN A 150 -4.55 10.86 -14.20
N CYS A 151 -3.68 11.49 -15.00
CA CYS A 151 -4.08 12.09 -16.28
C CYS A 151 -3.50 11.40 -17.52
N GLY A 152 -2.63 10.40 -17.37
CA GLY A 152 -2.01 9.66 -18.49
C GLY A 152 -1.06 10.49 -19.37
N LYS A 153 -0.99 11.81 -19.18
CA LYS A 153 -0.15 12.71 -19.98
C LYS A 153 1.33 12.60 -19.57
N GLY A 154 2.21 12.66 -20.57
CA GLY A 154 3.66 12.76 -20.39
C GLY A 154 4.14 14.21 -20.45
N GLY A 155 5.00 14.64 -19.52
CA GLY A 155 5.70 15.94 -19.57
C GLY A 155 5.56 16.85 -18.35
N CYS A 156 6.59 17.69 -18.17
CA CYS A 156 6.70 18.87 -17.27
C CYS A 156 7.03 18.67 -15.78
N SER A 157 7.75 17.60 -15.42
CA SER A 157 8.20 17.24 -14.07
C SER A 157 7.21 16.38 -13.29
N PHE A 158 7.71 15.22 -12.87
CA PHE A 158 7.00 14.23 -12.09
C PHE A 158 7.51 14.26 -10.66
N GLN A 159 6.58 14.25 -9.71
CA GLN A 159 6.94 14.14 -8.29
C GLN A 159 6.35 12.86 -7.74
N ILE A 160 7.25 11.99 -7.27
CA ILE A 160 6.86 10.72 -6.69
C ILE A 160 6.32 11.00 -5.28
N THR A 161 4.99 10.99 -5.16
CA THR A 161 4.30 11.30 -3.90
C THR A 161 3.81 10.01 -3.27
N LYS A 162 4.49 9.61 -2.19
CA LYS A 162 4.29 8.40 -1.38
C LYS A 162 4.36 7.06 -2.11
N LEU A 163 3.67 6.84 -3.23
CA LEU A 163 3.64 5.57 -3.98
C LEU A 163 3.18 5.73 -5.46
N GLY A 164 3.06 6.95 -5.99
CA GLY A 164 2.54 7.18 -7.36
C GLY A 164 3.27 8.31 -8.11
N VAL A 165 3.27 8.22 -9.44
CA VAL A 165 3.81 9.26 -10.35
C VAL A 165 2.72 10.23 -10.75
N LEU A 166 2.83 11.47 -10.26
CA LEU A 166 1.91 12.55 -10.58
C LEU A 166 2.66 13.70 -11.27
N CYS A 167 2.05 14.28 -12.31
CA CYS A 167 2.50 15.55 -12.86
C CYS A 167 2.24 16.69 -11.86
N TYR A 168 2.95 17.80 -12.03
CA TYR A 168 2.81 18.99 -11.18
C TYR A 168 1.35 19.46 -11.06
N GLU A 169 0.58 19.43 -12.15
CA GLU A 169 -0.82 19.85 -12.17
C GLU A 169 -1.73 18.93 -11.36
N CYS A 170 -1.52 17.61 -11.43
CA CYS A 170 -2.30 16.63 -10.67
C CYS A 170 -1.90 16.60 -9.19
N ARG A 171 -0.66 16.98 -8.87
CA ARG A 171 -0.20 17.11 -7.49
C ARG A 171 -0.69 18.41 -6.86
N ALA A 172 -0.79 19.50 -7.63
CA ALA A 172 -1.14 20.80 -7.10
C ALA A 172 -2.44 20.69 -6.28
N PRO A 173 -2.47 21.22 -5.04
CA PRO A 173 -3.71 21.27 -4.30
C PRO A 173 -4.75 22.02 -5.14
N PRO A 174 -6.05 21.65 -5.08
CA PRO A 174 -7.07 22.34 -5.83
C PRO A 174 -6.92 23.84 -5.61
N ARG A 175 -6.96 24.64 -6.68
CA ARG A 175 -6.77 26.11 -6.62
C ARG A 175 -7.70 26.81 -5.60
N THR A 176 -8.73 26.11 -5.12
CA THR A 176 -9.64 26.55 -4.06
C THR A 176 -9.01 26.63 -2.66
N TRP A 177 -7.81 26.06 -2.44
CA TRP A 177 -7.14 26.08 -1.12
C TRP A 177 -6.07 27.17 -1.00
N ILE A 178 -5.72 27.85 -2.11
CA ILE A 178 -4.84 29.02 -2.11
C ILE A 178 -5.74 30.25 -2.31
N ARG A 179 -6.49 30.59 -1.27
CA ARG A 179 -6.94 31.95 -0.90
C ARG A 179 -8.10 31.81 0.09
N GLY A 180 -7.96 32.47 1.23
CA GLY A 180 -9.10 33.08 1.90
C GLY A 180 -9.71 34.17 1.00
N ALA A 181 -10.33 33.77 -0.11
CA ALA A 181 -11.10 34.67 -0.97
C ALA A 181 -12.43 34.01 -1.31
N LYS A 182 -13.47 34.61 -0.75
CA LYS A 182 -14.87 34.44 -1.10
C LYS A 182 -15.06 34.29 -2.61
N GLY A 183 -15.98 33.43 -3.04
CA GLY A 183 -16.68 33.63 -4.30
C GLY A 183 -16.68 32.44 -5.26
N LYS A 184 -17.89 31.97 -5.52
CA LYS A 184 -18.33 30.91 -6.42
C LYS A 184 -17.82 31.03 -7.86
N ALA A 185 -17.57 29.90 -8.52
CA ALA A 185 -18.25 29.51 -9.77
C ALA A 185 -17.83 28.08 -10.20
N LYS A 186 -18.83 27.22 -10.42
CA LYS A 186 -18.70 25.95 -11.15
C LYS A 186 -18.85 26.29 -12.63
N VAL A 187 -17.85 25.98 -13.46
CA VAL A 187 -18.00 25.98 -14.92
C VAL A 187 -18.04 24.52 -15.38
N PRO A 188 -19.09 24.07 -16.10
CA PRO A 188 -19.17 22.70 -16.62
C PRO A 188 -18.29 22.54 -17.88
N PRO A 189 -17.88 21.31 -18.21
CA PRO A 189 -17.03 21.03 -19.36
C PRO A 189 -17.81 21.09 -20.68
N ASN A 190 -17.13 21.58 -21.73
CA ASN A 190 -17.49 21.34 -23.13
C ASN A 190 -16.94 19.98 -23.57
#